data_AF-A0A0C2WP89-F1
#
_entry.id   AF-A0A0C2WP89-F1
#
_cell.length_a   1.000
_cell.length_b   1.000
_cell.length_c   1.000
_cell.angle_alpha   90.00
_cell.angle_beta   90.00
_cell.angle_gamma   90.00
#
_symmetry.space_group_name_H-M   'P 1'
#
loop_
_entity.id
_entity.type
_entity.pdbx_description
1 polymer ?
#
loop_
_entity_poly.entity_id
_entity_poly.type
_entity_poly.pdbx_seq_one_letter_code
_entity_poly.pdbx_strand_id
1 'polypeptide(L)'
;IAGLWLAITDWKLWWMAVAVTSETVALSFSIYLPTLTATLGYNPTISLLLVAPPFIFTAIFSTFLAHHSDKMQERFWHLTGSVALSILGFSISIATMNVAARYVSMFLMAQSFTTLVLWSAWISSSLARPPSKRAASLAFVNAFAQLASVGGSYIWPTGWGPSYRISYIICIASSVCSIVMAWIFRIHLKRLNERINGDGVRYVL
;
A
#
# COMPACT_ATOMS: atom_id res chain seq x y z
N ILE A 1 -5.07 -21.40 18.33
CA ILE A 1 -6.16 -21.73 17.37
C ILE A 1 -7.43 -20.89 17.62
N ALA A 2 -7.91 -20.74 18.87
CA ALA A 2 -9.08 -19.90 19.17
C ALA A 2 -9.00 -18.44 18.64
N GLY A 3 -7.83 -17.79 18.76
CA GLY A 3 -7.62 -16.44 18.23
C GLY A 3 -7.70 -16.33 16.69
N LEU A 4 -7.41 -17.41 15.96
CA LEU A 4 -7.51 -17.45 14.50
C LEU A 4 -8.99 -17.56 14.07
N TRP A 5 -9.77 -18.43 14.70
CA TRP A 5 -11.20 -18.54 14.44
C TRP A 5 -11.96 -17.24 14.73
N LEU A 6 -11.59 -16.55 15.82
CA LEU A 6 -12.13 -15.23 16.16
C LEU A 6 -11.70 -14.12 15.18
N ALA A 7 -10.59 -14.32 14.46
CA ALA A 7 -10.12 -13.40 13.43
C ALA A 7 -10.89 -13.62 12.12
N ILE A 8 -10.96 -14.86 11.65
CA ILE A 8 -11.61 -15.22 10.37
C ILE A 8 -13.11 -14.94 10.38
N THR A 9 -13.77 -15.02 11.53
CA THR A 9 -15.19 -14.67 11.69
C THR A 9 -15.46 -13.17 11.70
N ASP A 10 -14.42 -12.33 11.81
CA ASP A 10 -14.56 -10.88 11.82
C ASP A 10 -14.60 -10.35 10.39
N TRP A 11 -15.73 -9.77 9.99
CA TRP A 11 -15.88 -9.18 8.66
C TRP A 11 -14.88 -8.03 8.41
N LYS A 12 -14.43 -7.33 9.47
CA LYS A 12 -13.43 -6.27 9.36
C LYS A 12 -12.09 -6.81 8.87
N LEU A 13 -11.74 -8.04 9.26
CA LEU A 13 -10.52 -8.70 8.79
C LEU A 13 -10.54 -8.86 7.27
N TRP A 14 -11.63 -9.41 6.74
CA TRP A 14 -11.79 -9.62 5.30
C TRP A 14 -11.80 -8.31 4.52
N TRP A 15 -12.46 -7.27 5.05
CA TRP A 15 -12.46 -5.95 4.43
C TRP A 15 -11.03 -5.37 4.32
N MET A 16 -10.27 -5.42 5.41
CA MET A 16 -8.88 -4.95 5.42
C MET A 16 -7.97 -5.84 4.58
N ALA A 17 -8.21 -7.16 4.55
CA ALA A 17 -7.45 -8.10 3.71
C ALA A 17 -7.59 -7.76 2.23
N VAL A 18 -8.81 -7.50 1.75
CA VAL A 18 -9.06 -7.12 0.36
C VAL A 18 -8.45 -5.74 0.06
N ALA A 19 -8.55 -4.77 0.97
CA ALA A 19 -7.94 -3.45 0.79
C ALA A 19 -6.41 -3.53 0.64
N VAL A 20 -5.73 -4.28 1.51
CA VAL A 20 -4.28 -4.50 1.44
C VAL A 20 -3.89 -5.32 0.20
N THR A 21 -4.72 -6.28 -0.20
CA THR A 21 -4.51 -7.03 -1.45
C THR A 21 -4.55 -6.10 -2.66
N SER A 22 -5.53 -5.20 -2.71
CA SER A 22 -5.62 -4.18 -3.77
C SER A 22 -4.39 -3.27 -3.81
N GLU A 23 -3.88 -2.86 -2.64
CA GLU A 23 -2.64 -2.09 -2.56
C GLU A 23 -1.42 -2.90 -3.00
N THR A 24 -1.39 -4.21 -2.69
CA THR A 24 -0.31 -5.12 -3.08
C THR A 24 -0.29 -5.35 -4.59
N VAL A 25 -1.45 -5.29 -5.27
CA VAL A 25 -1.51 -5.25 -6.74
C VAL A 25 -0.77 -4.02 -7.27
N ALA A 26 -1.00 -2.85 -6.66
CA ALA A 26 -0.28 -1.64 -7.06
C ALA A 26 1.22 -1.81 -6.88
N LEU A 27 1.65 -2.42 -5.77
CA LEU A 27 3.04 -2.68 -5.41
C LEU A 27 3.79 -3.67 -6.32
N SER A 28 3.07 -4.38 -7.20
CA SER A 28 3.66 -5.32 -8.17
C SER A 28 4.74 -4.69 -9.06
N PHE A 29 4.67 -3.36 -9.30
CA PHE A 29 5.68 -2.62 -10.06
C PHE A 29 7.11 -2.79 -9.51
N SER A 30 7.25 -3.05 -8.21
CA SER A 30 8.55 -3.20 -7.54
C SER A 30 9.35 -4.38 -8.07
N ILE A 31 8.67 -5.49 -8.41
CA ILE A 31 9.27 -6.68 -9.02
C ILE A 31 9.84 -6.34 -10.40
N TYR A 32 9.17 -5.43 -11.11
CA TYR A 32 9.52 -5.02 -12.47
C TYR A 32 10.32 -3.71 -12.51
N LEU A 33 10.70 -3.15 -11.36
CA LEU A 33 11.42 -1.87 -11.31
C LEU A 33 12.73 -1.91 -12.11
N PRO A 34 13.55 -2.99 -12.07
CA PRO A 34 14.73 -3.10 -12.94
C PRO A 34 14.41 -3.03 -14.43
N THR A 35 13.26 -3.59 -14.84
CA THR A 35 12.80 -3.53 -16.23
C THR A 35 12.35 -2.10 -16.57
N LEU A 36 11.68 -1.42 -15.64
CA LEU A 36 11.27 -0.03 -15.78
C LEU A 36 12.46 0.93 -15.81
N THR A 37 13.49 0.74 -14.98
CA THR A 37 14.72 1.54 -15.02
C THR A 37 15.53 1.28 -16.27
N ALA A 38 15.51 0.05 -16.82
CA ALA A 38 16.12 -0.22 -18.12
C ALA A 38 15.48 0.61 -19.26
N THR A 39 14.20 0.98 -19.15
CA THR A 39 13.56 1.87 -20.15
C THR A 39 14.11 3.29 -20.17
N LEU A 40 14.93 3.67 -19.18
CA LEU A 40 15.63 4.97 -19.14
C LEU A 40 16.82 5.04 -20.10
N GLY A 41 17.24 3.92 -20.68
CA GLY A 41 18.32 3.85 -21.67
C GLY A 41 19.72 3.69 -21.08
N TYR A 42 19.84 3.40 -19.78
CA TYR A 42 21.13 3.12 -19.13
C TYR A 42 21.53 1.65 -19.27
N ASN A 43 22.84 1.38 -19.15
CA ASN A 43 23.38 0.02 -19.09
C ASN A 43 22.70 -0.79 -17.96
N PRO A 44 22.45 -2.10 -18.13
CA PRO A 44 21.82 -2.95 -17.10
C PRO A 44 22.39 -2.79 -15.68
N THR A 45 23.71 -2.67 -15.54
CA THR A 45 24.37 -2.48 -14.23
C THR A 45 23.97 -1.15 -13.60
N ILE A 46 23.94 -0.07 -14.38
CA ILE A 46 23.54 1.27 -13.91
C ILE A 46 22.04 1.29 -13.59
N SER A 47 21.21 0.67 -14.45
CA SER A 47 19.76 0.58 -14.25
C SER A 47 19.38 -0.14 -12.95
N LEU A 48 20.14 -1.17 -12.57
CA LEU A 48 19.99 -1.86 -11.27
C LEU A 48 20.42 -0.97 -10.10
N LEU A 49 21.50 -0.21 -10.23
CA LEU A 49 21.94 0.72 -9.18
C LEU A 49 20.94 1.85 -8.95
N LEU A 50 20.27 2.33 -10.01
CA LEU A 50 19.23 3.36 -9.93
C LEU A 50 17.96 2.91 -9.22
N VAL A 51 17.78 1.61 -8.98
CA VAL A 51 16.65 1.08 -8.19
C VAL A 51 16.81 1.38 -6.70
N ALA A 52 18.05 1.40 -6.18
CA ALA A 52 18.30 1.52 -4.75
C ALA A 52 17.86 2.87 -4.12
N PRO A 53 18.13 4.05 -4.73
CA PRO A 53 17.79 5.34 -4.12
C PRO A 53 16.29 5.55 -3.84
N PRO A 54 15.34 5.20 -4.75
CA PRO A 54 13.91 5.24 -4.43
C PRO A 54 13.51 4.43 -3.19
N PHE A 55 14.09 3.25 -2.99
CA PHE A 55 13.82 2.40 -1.83
C PHE A 55 14.38 2.98 -0.54
N ILE A 56 15.60 3.52 -0.56
CA ILE A 56 16.20 4.19 0.61
C ILE A 56 15.35 5.40 1.03
N PHE A 57 14.93 6.22 0.07
CA PHE A 57 14.06 7.35 0.33
C PHE A 57 12.75 6.91 0.97
N THR A 58 12.15 5.84 0.45
CA THR A 58 10.92 5.27 1.00
C THR A 58 11.10 4.69 2.40
N ALA A 59 12.23 4.07 2.71
CA ALA A 59 12.52 3.58 4.06
C ALA A 59 12.57 4.73 5.08
N ILE A 60 13.23 5.84 4.73
CA ILE A 60 13.30 7.04 5.58
C ILE A 60 11.90 7.66 5.72
N PHE A 61 11.20 7.85 4.61
CA PHE A 61 9.89 8.48 4.59
C PHE A 61 8.83 7.66 5.33
N SER A 62 8.81 6.33 5.14
CA SER A 62 7.88 5.44 5.84
C SER A 62 8.10 5.45 7.35
N THR A 63 9.35 5.48 7.81
CA THR A 63 9.67 5.57 9.24
C THR A 63 9.16 6.88 9.83
N PHE A 64 9.42 8.00 9.14
CA PHE A 64 8.93 9.31 9.57
C PHE A 64 7.40 9.37 9.59
N LEU A 65 6.74 8.91 8.52
CA LEU A 65 5.30 8.99 8.38
C LEU A 65 4.57 8.04 9.33
N ALA A 66 5.12 6.85 9.59
CA ALA A 66 4.60 5.93 10.60
C ALA A 66 4.69 6.54 12.01
N HIS A 67 5.86 7.11 12.37
CA HIS A 67 6.03 7.75 13.67
C HIS A 67 5.10 8.96 13.84
N HIS A 68 4.95 9.77 12.80
CA HIS A 68 4.06 10.92 12.80
C HIS A 68 2.58 10.50 12.88
N SER A 69 2.18 9.44 12.16
CA SER A 69 0.83 8.87 12.22
C SER A 69 0.49 8.35 13.61
N ASP A 70 1.45 7.68 14.28
CA ASP A 70 1.26 7.20 15.65
C ASP A 70 1.17 8.35 16.65
N LYS A 71 1.91 9.45 16.47
CA LYS A 71 1.78 10.63 17.33
C LYS A 71 0.44 11.35 17.16
N MET A 72 -0.04 11.46 15.93
CA MET A 72 -1.30 12.16 15.60
C MET A 72 -2.55 11.33 15.87
N GLN A 73 -2.43 10.01 16.07
CA GLN A 73 -3.56 9.08 16.22
C GLN A 73 -4.60 9.18 15.08
N GLU A 74 -4.12 9.55 13.88
CA GLU A 74 -4.91 9.66 12.65
C GLU A 74 -4.15 8.88 11.56
N ARG A 75 -4.63 7.70 11.20
CA ARG A 75 -3.99 6.77 10.25
C ARG A 75 -4.53 6.95 8.84
N PHE A 76 -5.82 7.25 8.73
CA PHE A 76 -6.46 7.46 7.43
C PHE A 76 -5.80 8.57 6.58
N TRP A 77 -5.49 9.73 7.16
CA TRP A 77 -4.93 10.86 6.41
C TRP A 77 -3.51 10.59 5.91
N HIS A 78 -2.68 9.95 6.75
CA HIS A 78 -1.32 9.57 6.38
C HIS A 78 -1.33 8.50 5.28
N LEU A 79 -2.25 7.53 5.39
CA LEU A 79 -2.43 6.49 4.39
C LEU A 79 -2.86 7.09 3.05
N THR A 80 -3.90 7.93 3.07
CA THR A 80 -4.42 8.57 1.85
C THR A 80 -3.37 9.46 1.18
N GLY A 81 -2.58 10.20 1.96
CA GLY A 81 -1.47 11.01 1.45
C GLY A 81 -0.41 10.15 0.75
N SER A 82 -0.03 9.02 1.36
CA SER A 82 0.94 8.08 0.78
C SER A 82 0.45 7.47 -0.54
N VAL A 83 -0.81 7.02 -0.59
CA VAL A 83 -1.40 6.47 -1.82
C VAL A 83 -1.54 7.55 -2.88
N ALA A 84 -1.92 8.77 -2.53
CA ALA A 84 -2.02 9.88 -3.48
C ALA A 84 -0.67 10.18 -4.13
N LEU A 85 0.44 10.18 -3.37
CA LEU A 85 1.79 10.32 -3.92
C LEU A 85 2.12 9.18 -4.90
N SER A 86 1.73 7.94 -4.58
CA SER A 86 1.94 6.81 -5.48
C SER A 86 1.15 6.92 -6.78
N ILE A 87 -0.13 7.33 -6.70
CA ILE A 87 -0.97 7.60 -7.88
C ILE A 87 -0.36 8.71 -8.75
N LEU A 88 0.18 9.77 -8.14
CA LEU A 88 0.90 10.81 -8.88
C LEU A 88 2.13 10.25 -9.61
N GLY A 89 2.91 9.39 -8.96
CA GLY A 89 4.05 8.71 -9.58
C GLY A 89 3.65 7.84 -10.77
N PHE A 90 2.60 7.03 -10.63
CA PHE A 90 2.08 6.24 -11.75
C PHE A 90 1.57 7.15 -12.89
N SER A 91 0.88 8.24 -12.56
CA SER A 91 0.34 9.19 -13.53
C SER A 91 1.43 9.90 -14.33
N ILE A 92 2.50 10.35 -13.68
CA ILE A 92 3.67 10.96 -14.35
C ILE A 92 4.31 9.93 -15.30
N SER A 93 4.45 8.68 -14.87
CA SER A 93 5.04 7.62 -15.69
C SER A 93 4.22 7.31 -16.95
N ILE A 94 2.90 7.53 -16.92
CA ILE A 94 2.02 7.44 -18.10
C ILE A 94 2.18 8.66 -19.01
N ALA A 95 2.26 9.86 -18.39
CA ALA A 95 2.19 11.13 -19.09
C ALA A 95 3.46 11.46 -19.90
N THR A 96 4.63 10.98 -19.49
CA THR A 96 5.90 11.37 -20.12
C THR A 96 6.90 10.23 -20.25
N MET A 97 7.67 10.27 -21.35
CA MET A 97 8.82 9.39 -21.61
C MET A 97 10.16 10.08 -21.28
N ASN A 98 10.12 11.28 -20.70
CA ASN A 98 11.33 11.99 -20.28
C ASN A 98 12.03 11.23 -19.15
N VAL A 99 13.33 11.00 -19.31
CA VAL A 99 14.16 10.20 -18.38
C VAL A 99 14.13 10.76 -16.95
N ALA A 100 14.32 12.08 -16.79
CA ALA A 100 14.35 12.70 -15.48
C ALA A 100 12.98 12.61 -14.78
N ALA A 101 11.90 12.87 -15.52
CA ALA A 101 10.55 12.80 -14.97
C ALA A 101 10.15 11.37 -14.57
N ARG A 102 10.54 10.34 -15.36
CA ARG A 102 10.31 8.93 -15.02
C ARG A 102 11.15 8.46 -13.83
N TYR A 103 12.36 8.99 -13.67
CA TYR A 103 13.16 8.66 -12.50
C TYR A 103 12.54 9.25 -11.23
N VAL A 104 12.12 10.53 -11.25
CA VAL A 104 11.41 11.16 -10.13
C VAL A 104 10.10 10.44 -9.81
N SER A 105 9.35 10.00 -10.83
CA SER A 105 8.09 9.29 -10.62
C SER A 105 8.29 7.96 -9.88
N MET A 106 9.43 7.28 -10.04
CA MET A 106 9.75 6.06 -9.29
C MET A 106 9.87 6.30 -7.77
N PHE A 107 10.37 7.47 -7.33
CA PHE A 107 10.40 7.83 -5.91
C PHE A 107 8.99 7.99 -5.34
N LEU A 108 8.09 8.57 -6.14
CA LEU A 108 6.69 8.76 -5.76
C LEU A 108 5.93 7.43 -5.74
N MET A 109 6.14 6.57 -6.74
CA MET A 109 5.55 5.22 -6.79
C MET A 109 6.00 4.36 -5.61
N ALA A 110 7.27 4.48 -5.21
CA ALA A 110 7.84 3.76 -4.08
C ALA A 110 7.12 4.05 -2.75
N GLN A 111 6.36 5.16 -2.64
CA GLN A 111 5.52 5.41 -1.47
C GLN A 111 4.40 4.37 -1.25
N SER A 112 4.14 3.49 -2.23
CA SER A 112 3.20 2.37 -2.05
C SER A 112 3.66 1.43 -0.91
N PHE A 113 4.97 1.32 -0.67
CA PHE A 113 5.50 0.57 0.47
C PHE A 113 5.16 1.24 1.80
N THR A 114 5.24 2.57 1.87
CA THR A 114 4.81 3.34 3.03
C THR A 114 3.32 3.08 3.33
N THR A 115 2.49 2.99 2.29
CA THR A 115 1.07 2.63 2.45
C THR A 115 0.89 1.26 3.10
N LEU A 116 1.64 0.23 2.68
CA LEU A 116 1.55 -1.10 3.29
C LEU A 116 1.92 -1.11 4.78
N VAL A 117 2.92 -0.32 5.18
CA VAL A 117 3.31 -0.16 6.58
C VAL A 117 2.17 0.49 7.39
N LEU A 118 1.55 1.55 6.84
CA LEU A 118 0.43 2.23 7.49
C LEU A 118 -0.83 1.35 7.59
N TRP A 119 -1.12 0.54 6.57
CA TRP A 119 -2.17 -0.47 6.62
C TRP A 119 -1.93 -1.49 7.74
N SER A 120 -0.70 -2.02 7.81
CA SER A 120 -0.31 -2.98 8.84
C SER A 120 -0.45 -2.37 10.24
N ALA A 121 -0.03 -1.11 10.41
CA ALA A 121 -0.27 -0.36 11.63
C ALA A 121 -1.78 -0.33 11.93
N TRP A 122 -2.61 0.15 11.01
CA TRP A 122 -4.05 0.34 11.20
C TRP A 122 -4.82 -0.95 11.51
N ILE A 123 -4.46 -2.08 10.89
CA ILE A 123 -5.00 -3.41 11.23
C ILE A 123 -4.70 -3.73 12.69
N SER A 124 -3.46 -3.47 13.10
CA SER A 124 -2.99 -3.78 14.44
C SER A 124 -3.69 -2.99 15.55
N SER A 125 -4.15 -1.76 15.27
CA SER A 125 -4.99 -0.99 16.21
C SER A 125 -6.47 -1.34 16.14
N SER A 126 -6.98 -1.65 14.93
CA SER A 126 -8.41 -1.92 14.72
C SER A 126 -8.82 -3.29 15.25
N LEU A 127 -7.91 -4.26 15.20
CA LEU A 127 -8.10 -5.64 15.67
C LEU A 127 -7.25 -5.91 16.93
N ALA A 128 -7.16 -4.94 17.83
CA ALA A 128 -6.20 -4.95 18.94
C ALA A 128 -6.44 -6.01 20.03
N ARG A 129 -7.64 -6.58 20.16
CA ARG A 129 -8.00 -7.48 21.27
C ARG A 129 -8.75 -8.72 20.81
N PRO A 130 -8.41 -9.92 21.33
CA PRO A 130 -7.22 -10.27 22.13
C PRO A 130 -5.89 -10.16 21.35
N PRO A 131 -4.71 -10.10 22.01
CA PRO A 131 -3.41 -10.06 21.32
C PRO A 131 -3.19 -11.21 20.33
N SER A 132 -3.69 -12.40 20.67
CA SER A 132 -3.66 -13.58 19.79
C SER A 132 -4.48 -13.39 18.51
N LYS A 133 -5.64 -12.70 18.59
CA LYS A 133 -6.44 -12.32 17.42
C LYS A 133 -5.71 -11.27 16.58
N ARG A 134 -5.08 -10.27 17.20
CA ARG A 134 -4.29 -9.24 16.51
C ARG A 134 -3.17 -9.86 15.67
N ALA A 135 -2.35 -10.73 16.29
CA ALA A 135 -1.25 -11.39 15.62
C ALA A 135 -1.73 -12.28 14.47
N ALA A 136 -2.78 -13.10 14.71
CA ALA A 136 -3.38 -13.93 13.68
C ALA A 136 -3.95 -13.10 12.52
N SER A 137 -4.56 -11.94 12.82
CA SER A 137 -5.12 -11.03 11.81
C SER A 137 -4.05 -10.42 10.92
N LEU A 138 -2.93 -9.94 11.50
CA LEU A 138 -1.82 -9.40 10.74
C LEU A 138 -1.18 -10.46 9.84
N ALA A 139 -0.94 -11.66 10.38
CA ALA A 139 -0.40 -12.77 9.60
C ALA A 139 -1.35 -13.17 8.46
N PHE A 140 -2.65 -13.25 8.75
CA PHE A 140 -3.67 -13.59 7.75
C PHE A 140 -3.75 -12.55 6.63
N VAL A 141 -3.83 -11.25 6.96
CA VAL A 141 -3.90 -10.19 5.95
C VAL A 141 -2.64 -10.18 5.10
N ASN A 142 -1.46 -10.31 5.71
CA ASN A 142 -0.21 -10.35 4.96
C ASN A 142 -0.14 -11.56 4.02
N ALA A 143 -0.54 -12.75 4.49
CA ALA A 143 -0.59 -13.95 3.68
C ALA A 143 -1.61 -13.83 2.53
N PHE A 144 -2.80 -13.29 2.81
CA PHE A 144 -3.84 -13.09 1.80
C PHE A 144 -3.42 -12.06 0.75
N ALA A 145 -2.71 -11.00 1.16
CA ALA A 145 -2.20 -9.99 0.24
C ALA A 145 -1.22 -10.55 -0.79
N GLN A 146 -0.49 -11.63 -0.50
CA GLN A 146 0.41 -12.26 -1.47
C GLN A 146 -0.30 -12.86 -2.70
N LEU A 147 -1.62 -13.08 -2.64
CA LEU A 147 -2.40 -13.46 -3.82
C LEU A 147 -2.31 -12.38 -4.92
N ALA A 148 -2.21 -11.11 -4.53
CA ALA A 148 -1.99 -10.02 -5.47
C ALA A 148 -0.61 -10.08 -6.15
N SER A 149 0.41 -10.62 -5.50
CA SER A 149 1.74 -10.79 -6.11
C SER A 149 1.70 -11.75 -7.29
N VAL A 150 0.88 -12.81 -7.19
CA VAL A 150 0.64 -13.75 -8.30
C VAL A 150 -0.06 -13.05 -9.45
N GLY A 151 -1.14 -12.32 -9.18
CA GLY A 151 -1.83 -11.51 -10.19
C GLY A 151 -0.91 -10.44 -10.81
N GLY A 152 -0.09 -9.81 -9.98
CA GLY A 152 0.90 -8.80 -10.35
C GLY A 152 1.90 -9.29 -11.39
N SER A 153 2.25 -10.57 -11.37
CA SER A 153 3.16 -11.15 -12.35
C SER A 153 2.63 -11.10 -13.80
N TYR A 154 1.30 -11.03 -13.97
CA TYR A 154 0.64 -10.96 -15.27
C TYR A 154 0.34 -9.51 -15.71
N ILE A 155 0.56 -8.51 -14.85
CA ILE A 155 0.23 -7.10 -15.11
C ILE A 155 1.36 -6.39 -15.89
N TRP A 156 2.56 -6.99 -15.96
CA TRP A 156 3.74 -6.39 -16.59
C TRP A 156 4.29 -7.21 -17.76
N PRO A 157 3.48 -7.52 -18.80
CA PRO A 157 3.99 -8.24 -19.97
C PRO A 157 4.98 -7.36 -20.75
N THR A 158 6.03 -7.98 -21.29
CA THR A 158 7.06 -7.29 -22.09
C THR A 158 6.48 -6.57 -23.31
N GLY A 159 5.38 -7.07 -23.88
CA GLY A 159 4.69 -6.46 -25.03
C GLY A 159 4.01 -5.12 -24.75
N TRP A 160 3.85 -4.71 -23.49
CA TRP A 160 3.32 -3.38 -23.13
C TRP A 160 4.42 -2.33 -22.91
N GLY A 161 5.68 -2.74 -22.97
CA GLY A 161 6.83 -1.84 -22.93
C GLY A 161 6.96 -1.01 -24.22
N PRO A 162 7.71 0.11 -24.19
CA PRO A 162 8.46 0.67 -23.06
C PRO A 162 7.63 1.63 -22.16
N SER A 163 6.39 1.92 -22.56
CA SER A 163 5.55 2.90 -21.85
C SER A 163 4.72 2.26 -20.72
N TYR A 164 4.41 0.96 -20.78
CA TYR A 164 3.68 0.22 -19.74
C TYR A 164 2.39 0.90 -19.23
N ARG A 165 1.73 1.69 -20.09
CA ARG A 165 0.57 2.52 -19.70
C ARG A 165 -0.55 1.71 -19.06
N ILE A 166 -0.86 0.54 -19.62
CA ILE A 166 -1.93 -0.32 -19.13
C ILE A 166 -1.59 -0.83 -17.72
N SER A 167 -0.34 -1.25 -17.48
CA SER A 167 0.15 -1.67 -16.17
C SER A 167 -0.01 -0.55 -15.13
N TYR A 168 0.41 0.67 -15.48
CA TYR A 168 0.28 1.82 -14.58
C TYR A 168 -1.18 2.18 -14.29
N ILE A 169 -2.09 2.07 -15.27
CA ILE A 169 -3.53 2.30 -15.06
C ILE A 169 -4.10 1.26 -14.10
N ILE A 170 -3.70 -0.01 -14.22
CA ILE A 170 -4.14 -1.08 -13.30
C ILE A 170 -3.67 -0.77 -11.87
N CYS A 171 -2.41 -0.34 -11.69
CA CYS A 171 -1.89 0.08 -10.38
C CYS A 171 -2.66 1.28 -9.81
N ILE A 172 -2.99 2.29 -10.63
CA ILE A 172 -3.78 3.44 -10.20
C ILE A 172 -5.18 2.98 -9.78
N ALA A 173 -5.85 2.14 -10.57
CA ALA A 173 -7.19 1.65 -10.26
C ALA A 173 -7.20 0.84 -8.94
N SER A 174 -6.17 0.02 -8.70
CA SER A 174 -6.06 -0.75 -7.47
C SER A 174 -5.74 0.12 -6.25
N SER A 175 -4.90 1.15 -6.40
CA SER A 175 -4.65 2.16 -5.36
C SER A 175 -5.90 2.99 -5.05
N VAL A 176 -6.69 3.38 -6.06
CA VAL A 176 -7.97 4.09 -5.85
C VAL A 176 -8.97 3.20 -5.12
N CYS A 177 -9.06 1.92 -5.48
CA CYS A 177 -9.90 0.96 -4.77
C CYS A 177 -9.50 0.84 -3.29
N SER A 178 -8.19 0.76 -3.01
CA SER A 178 -7.62 0.77 -1.65
C SER A 178 -8.04 2.03 -0.85
N ILE A 179 -7.97 3.23 -1.46
CA ILE A 179 -8.44 4.48 -0.83
C ILE A 179 -9.95 4.42 -0.53
N VAL A 180 -10.77 3.99 -1.49
CA VAL A 180 -12.23 3.90 -1.30
C VAL A 180 -12.56 2.96 -0.15
N MET A 181 -11.89 1.80 -0.08
CA MET A 181 -12.06 0.86 1.02
C MET A 181 -11.59 1.43 2.37
N ALA A 182 -10.48 2.17 2.39
CA ALA A 182 -10.00 2.90 3.57
C ALA A 182 -11.02 3.95 4.03
N TRP A 183 -11.61 4.69 3.10
CA TRP A 183 -12.61 5.72 3.40
C TRP A 183 -13.88 5.11 4.01
N ILE A 184 -14.39 4.03 3.42
CA ILE A 184 -15.55 3.30 3.96
C ILE A 184 -15.24 2.77 5.36
N PHE A 185 -14.05 2.21 5.56
CA PHE A 185 -13.62 1.71 6.86
C PHE A 185 -13.51 2.82 7.90
N ARG A 186 -12.98 4.00 7.53
CA ARG A 186 -12.95 5.19 8.40
C ARG A 186 -14.34 5.63 8.82
N ILE A 187 -15.30 5.72 7.89
CA ILE A 187 -16.70 6.07 8.23
C ILE A 187 -17.27 5.06 9.23
N HIS A 188 -17.00 3.77 9.02
CA HIS A 188 -17.44 2.72 9.93
C HIS A 188 -16.84 2.88 11.33
N LEU A 189 -15.53 3.11 11.44
CA LEU A 189 -14.86 3.35 12.72
C LEU A 189 -15.34 4.63 13.41
N LYS A 190 -15.61 5.70 12.66
CA LYS A 190 -16.17 6.93 13.20
C LYS A 190 -17.56 6.69 13.82
N ARG A 191 -18.43 5.96 13.13
CA ARG A 191 -19.76 5.58 13.64
C ARG A 191 -19.67 4.69 14.88
N LEU A 192 -18.67 3.81 14.96
CA LEU A 192 -18.39 3.02 16.16
C LEU A 192 -17.93 3.91 17.32
N ASN A 193 -17.03 4.85 17.06
CA ASN A 193 -16.56 5.80 18.07
C ASN A 193 -17.69 6.68 18.63
N GLU A 194 -18.65 7.09 17.78
CA GLU A 194 -19.83 7.86 18.20
C GLU A 194 -20.80 7.05 19.08
N ARG A 195 -20.80 5.72 18.97
CA ARG A 195 -21.64 4.81 19.78
C ARG A 195 -21.00 4.44 21.11
N ILE A 196 -19.72 4.75 21.31
CA ILE A 196 -18.98 4.47 22.55
C ILE A 196 -19.18 5.66 23.50
N ASN A 197 -20.21 5.58 24.35
CA ASN A 197 -20.40 6.48 25.48
C ASN A 197 -19.57 6.00 26.68
N GLY A 198 -18.69 6.85 27.19
CA GLY A 198 -18.09 6.72 28.53
C GLY A 198 -16.79 5.92 28.61
N ASP A 199 -16.81 4.60 28.35
CA ASP A 199 -15.73 3.70 28.83
C ASP A 199 -15.16 2.69 27.80
N GLY A 200 -15.55 2.79 26.53
CA GLY A 200 -15.01 1.92 25.47
C GLY A 200 -13.71 2.43 24.85
N VAL A 201 -12.83 1.52 24.45
CA VAL A 201 -11.59 1.86 23.74
C VAL A 201 -11.92 2.50 22.40
N ARG A 202 -11.57 3.79 22.22
CA ARG A 202 -11.73 4.50 20.94
C ARG A 202 -10.84 3.89 19.86
N TYR A 203 -11.42 3.68 18.68
CA TYR A 203 -10.67 3.25 17.50
C TYR A 203 -9.89 4.42 16.90
N VAL A 204 -8.64 4.16 16.54
CA VAL A 204 -7.80 5.09 15.77
C VAL A 204 -8.35 5.17 14.34
N LEU A 205 -8.63 6.40 13.89
CA LEU A 205 -9.28 6.68 12.61
C LEU A 205 -8.34 6.59 11.41
#